data_AF-A0A535KBP0-F1
#
_entry.id   AF-A0A535KBP0-F1
#
_cell.length_a   1.000
_cell.length_b   1.000
_cell.length_c   1.000
_cell.angle_alpha   90.00
_cell.angle_beta   90.00
_cell.angle_gamma   90.00
#
_symmetry.space_group_name_H-M   'P 1'
#
loop_
_entity.id
_entity.type
_entity.pdbx_description
1 polymer ?
#
loop_
_entity_poly.entity_id
_entity_poly.type
_entity_poly.pdbx_seq_one_letter_code
_entity_poly.pdbx_strand_id
1 'polypeptide(L)'
;PQPDSYATVVVDKANNVTRRLPVYSAQKTGALNSRRAYKGSVTYLGKTGPLDMQGVLDRILAHSATAQLIANKIAIHFVTARPSASYVKSLADTFRRSKYDMKILMRAVFTSPEFSADAGYRSLVKSPVEFMVHGARALEVPSLSKLIAGSGSGMGQSLFDPPDVNGWPNNESWISSNTVVERVNFATGALAQVKGSLPSPLDAVHHQLDGVLSPQTASLFNQAADDRARWFIALASPEFQLK
;
A
#
# COMPACT_ATOMS: atom_id res chain seq x y z
N PRO A 1 -9.07 38.87 3.24
CA PRO A 1 -9.23 39.01 1.77
C PRO A 1 -10.66 39.37 1.43
N GLN A 2 -10.87 40.22 0.42
CA GLN A 2 -12.20 40.39 -0.18
C GLN A 2 -12.65 39.03 -0.72
N PRO A 3 -13.83 38.53 -0.35
CA PRO A 3 -14.34 37.29 -0.89
C PRO A 3 -14.76 37.46 -2.34
N ASP A 4 -14.70 36.38 -3.12
CA ASP A 4 -15.06 36.40 -4.55
C ASP A 4 -16.56 36.68 -4.70
N SER A 5 -17.36 36.22 -3.73
CA SER A 5 -18.77 36.56 -3.57
C SER A 5 -19.24 36.27 -2.14
N TYR A 6 -20.53 36.48 -1.86
CA TYR A 6 -21.15 36.07 -0.61
C TYR A 6 -22.36 35.19 -0.92
N ALA A 7 -22.50 34.08 -0.21
CA ALA A 7 -23.68 33.22 -0.29
C ALA A 7 -24.49 33.31 1.00
N THR A 8 -25.81 33.35 0.87
CA THR A 8 -26.73 33.26 2.01
C THR A 8 -27.04 31.79 2.24
N VAL A 9 -26.58 31.25 3.37
CA VAL A 9 -26.79 29.86 3.76
C VAL A 9 -27.82 29.81 4.88
N VAL A 10 -28.82 28.93 4.76
CA VAL A 10 -29.77 28.65 5.83
C VAL A 10 -29.05 27.84 6.90
N VAL A 11 -28.87 28.42 8.09
CA VAL A 11 -28.14 27.80 9.22
C VAL A 11 -29.09 27.08 10.16
N ASP A 12 -30.35 27.54 10.22
CA ASP A 12 -31.43 26.86 10.91
C ASP A 12 -32.68 26.95 10.03
N LYS A 13 -33.08 25.80 9.48
CA LYS A 13 -34.20 25.68 8.56
C LYS A 13 -35.56 25.79 9.26
N ALA A 14 -35.65 25.43 10.55
CA ALA A 14 -36.90 25.46 11.31
C ALA A 14 -37.28 26.90 11.71
N ASN A 15 -36.28 27.72 12.02
CA ASN A 15 -36.46 29.12 12.41
C ASN A 15 -36.15 30.12 11.28
N ASN A 16 -35.93 29.62 10.06
CA ASN A 16 -35.59 30.41 8.86
C ASN A 16 -34.39 31.36 9.05
N VAL A 17 -33.42 30.95 9.89
CA VAL A 17 -32.23 31.74 10.17
C VAL A 17 -31.25 31.56 9.03
N THR A 18 -30.88 32.67 8.40
CA THR A 18 -29.88 32.70 7.33
C THR A 18 -28.63 33.45 7.77
N ARG A 19 -27.47 33.02 7.25
CA ARG A 19 -26.19 33.70 7.47
C ARG A 19 -25.52 33.95 6.13
N ARG A 20 -25.10 35.19 5.94
CA ARG A 20 -24.29 35.59 4.79
C ARG A 20 -22.85 35.17 5.04
N LEU A 21 -22.37 34.20 4.28
CA LEU A 21 -21.03 33.64 4.39
C LEU A 21 -20.18 34.05 3.19
N PRO A 22 -18.89 34.39 3.39
CA PRO A 22 -17.98 34.66 2.29
C PRO A 22 -17.72 33.39 1.48
N VAL A 23 -17.76 33.51 0.14
CA VAL A 23 -17.46 32.43 -0.81
C VAL A 23 -16.13 32.75 -1.50
N TYR A 24 -15.30 31.73 -1.65
CA TYR A 24 -13.97 31.82 -2.25
C TYR A 24 -13.84 30.81 -3.40
N SER A 25 -14.55 31.04 -4.50
CA SER A 25 -14.66 30.15 -5.67
C SER A 25 -13.40 30.10 -6.54
N ALA A 26 -12.49 31.08 -6.45
CA ALA A 26 -11.22 31.10 -7.17
C ALA A 26 -10.08 30.36 -6.43
N GLN A 27 -10.34 29.80 -5.24
CA GLN A 27 -9.35 28.99 -4.51
C GLN A 27 -9.25 27.60 -5.16
N LYS A 28 -8.07 27.26 -5.69
CA LYS A 28 -7.76 25.87 -6.04
C LYS A 28 -7.45 25.10 -4.75
N THR A 29 -8.15 23.99 -4.51
CA THR A 29 -7.83 23.07 -3.40
C THR A 29 -6.37 22.64 -3.49
N GLY A 30 -5.63 22.77 -2.39
CA GLY A 30 -4.20 22.43 -2.34
C GLY A 30 -3.22 23.52 -2.78
N ALA A 31 -3.69 24.69 -3.23
CA ALA A 31 -2.82 25.83 -3.57
C ALA A 31 -2.69 26.82 -2.39
N LEU A 32 -1.46 27.21 -2.04
CA LEU A 32 -1.21 28.19 -0.99
C LEU A 32 -1.75 29.57 -1.39
N ASN A 33 -2.60 30.15 -0.54
CA ASN A 33 -3.03 31.53 -0.69
C ASN A 33 -2.12 32.48 0.11
N SER A 34 -1.14 33.10 -0.55
CA SER A 34 -0.17 33.99 0.10
C SER A 34 -0.77 35.20 0.81
N ARG A 35 -2.00 35.62 0.46
CA ARG A 35 -2.73 36.70 1.16
C ARG A 35 -3.36 36.24 2.48
N ARG A 36 -3.55 34.94 2.67
CA ARG A 36 -4.08 34.31 3.89
C ARG A 36 -3.00 33.58 4.69
N ALA A 37 -1.82 33.40 4.12
CA ALA A 37 -0.69 32.78 4.79
C ALA A 37 -0.35 33.57 6.05
N TYR A 38 -0.13 32.84 7.14
CA TYR A 38 0.39 33.41 8.37
C TYR A 38 1.80 33.95 8.11
N LYS A 39 2.06 35.20 8.54
CA LYS A 39 3.35 35.89 8.33
C LYS A 39 4.17 36.07 9.61
N GLY A 40 3.70 35.52 10.73
CA GLY A 40 4.38 35.61 12.00
C GLY A 40 5.37 34.48 12.22
N SER A 41 5.97 34.46 13.40
CA SER A 41 6.85 33.38 13.83
C SER A 41 6.04 32.21 14.39
N VAL A 42 6.37 30.99 14.00
CA VAL A 42 5.82 29.76 14.59
C VAL A 42 6.94 28.95 15.23
N THR A 43 6.61 28.25 16.31
CA THR A 43 7.51 27.26 16.91
C THR A 43 7.09 25.87 16.45
N TYR A 44 7.97 25.18 15.73
CA TYR A 44 7.72 23.83 15.23
C TYR A 44 8.93 22.94 15.47
N LEU A 45 8.70 21.78 16.12
CA LEU A 45 9.73 20.82 16.54
C LEU A 45 10.95 21.51 17.18
N GLY A 46 10.71 22.47 18.07
CA GLY A 46 11.76 23.20 18.80
C GLY A 46 12.50 24.31 18.03
N LYS A 47 12.10 24.62 16.78
CA LYS A 47 12.63 25.77 16.04
C LYS A 47 11.57 26.86 15.94
N THR A 48 11.94 28.08 16.34
CA THR A 48 11.09 29.28 16.23
C THR A 48 11.58 30.14 15.08
N GLY A 49 10.67 30.60 14.23
CA GLY A 49 10.95 31.52 13.13
C GLY A 49 9.77 31.67 12.17
N PRO A 50 9.89 32.52 11.14
CA PRO A 50 8.90 32.61 10.07
C PRO A 50 9.02 31.37 9.16
N LEU A 51 8.55 30.21 9.63
CA LEU A 51 8.62 28.95 8.89
C LEU A 51 7.52 28.91 7.83
N ASP A 52 7.94 28.79 6.57
CA ASP A 52 7.06 28.42 5.46
C ASP A 52 6.97 26.89 5.33
N MET A 53 6.28 26.41 4.29
CA MET A 53 6.14 24.98 4.03
C MET A 53 7.49 24.27 3.90
N GLN A 54 8.47 24.88 3.22
CA GLN A 54 9.78 24.30 3.03
C GLN A 54 10.53 24.23 4.37
N GLY A 55 10.50 25.29 5.17
CA GLY A 55 11.13 25.29 6.51
C GLY A 55 10.53 24.25 7.45
N VAL A 56 9.22 23.99 7.37
CA VAL A 56 8.56 22.91 8.12
C VAL A 56 9.06 21.54 7.63
N LEU A 57 9.11 21.31 6.31
CA LEU A 57 9.60 20.05 5.73
C LEU A 57 11.07 19.81 6.06
N ASP A 58 11.94 20.82 5.94
CA ASP A 58 13.35 20.75 6.29
C ASP A 58 13.51 20.38 7.77
N ARG A 59 12.64 20.89 8.64
CA ARG A 59 12.67 20.53 10.06
C ARG A 59 12.26 19.08 10.31
N ILE A 60 11.25 18.57 9.60
CA ILE A 60 10.85 17.17 9.65
C ILE A 60 12.01 16.28 9.16
N LEU A 61 12.60 16.59 8.00
CA LEU A 61 13.73 15.85 7.44
C LEU A 61 14.99 15.97 8.31
N ALA A 62 15.15 17.05 9.08
CA ALA A 62 16.24 17.16 10.05
C ALA A 62 16.04 16.24 11.27
N HIS A 63 14.83 15.79 11.57
CA HIS A 63 14.57 14.91 12.71
C HIS A 63 14.96 13.46 12.41
N SER A 64 15.70 12.79 13.30
CA SER A 64 16.20 11.41 13.07
C SER A 64 15.08 10.39 12.90
N ALA A 65 13.96 10.59 13.61
CA ALA A 65 12.79 9.70 13.53
C ALA A 65 12.22 9.57 12.10
N THR A 66 12.39 10.59 11.25
CA THR A 66 11.88 10.58 9.87
C THR A 66 12.56 9.51 9.03
N ALA A 67 13.90 9.47 9.04
CA ALA A 67 14.64 8.44 8.33
C ALA A 67 14.37 7.04 8.90
N GLN A 68 14.25 6.91 10.22
CA GLN A 68 13.91 5.64 10.89
C GLN A 68 12.51 5.14 10.50
N LEU A 69 11.52 6.02 10.48
CA LEU A 69 10.14 5.69 10.11
C LEU A 69 10.07 5.17 8.66
N ILE A 70 10.71 5.86 7.72
CA ILE A 70 10.71 5.47 6.30
C ILE A 70 11.49 4.17 6.11
N ALA A 71 12.69 4.06 6.70
CA ALA A 71 13.49 2.85 6.62
C ALA A 71 12.77 1.63 7.20
N ASN A 72 12.06 1.80 8.33
CA ASN A 72 11.25 0.73 8.92
C ASN A 72 10.12 0.30 8.00
N LYS A 73 9.37 1.24 7.41
CA LYS A 73 8.30 0.92 6.46
C LYS A 73 8.83 0.15 5.24
N ILE A 74 9.98 0.56 4.70
CA ILE A 74 10.63 -0.12 3.57
C ILE A 74 11.10 -1.52 3.96
N ALA A 75 11.75 -1.68 5.12
CA ALA A 75 12.20 -2.98 5.61
C ALA A 75 11.02 -3.95 5.83
N ILE A 76 9.92 -3.47 6.42
CA ILE A 76 8.69 -4.25 6.60
C ILE A 76 8.09 -4.69 5.27
N HIS A 77 8.17 -3.84 4.24
CA HIS A 77 7.54 -4.11 2.96
C HIS A 77 8.33 -5.07 2.06
N PHE A 78 9.67 -5.05 2.13
CA PHE A 78 10.54 -5.76 1.20
C PHE A 78 11.42 -6.86 1.82
N VAL A 79 11.57 -6.91 3.14
CA VAL A 79 12.57 -7.77 3.79
C VAL A 79 11.95 -8.72 4.80
N THR A 80 11.32 -8.17 5.85
CA THR A 80 10.79 -8.98 6.95
C THR A 80 9.73 -8.20 7.73
N ALA A 81 8.69 -8.88 8.19
CA ALA A 81 7.61 -8.26 8.95
C ALA A 81 8.09 -7.66 10.29
N ARG A 82 9.23 -8.11 10.81
CA ARG A 82 9.76 -7.73 12.14
C ARG A 82 11.25 -7.37 12.05
N PRO A 83 11.61 -6.26 11.39
CA PRO A 83 13.01 -5.88 11.23
C PRO A 83 13.63 -5.52 12.58
N SER A 84 14.91 -5.86 12.77
CA SER A 84 15.63 -5.50 13.98
C SER A 84 15.88 -3.99 14.05
N ALA A 85 15.93 -3.44 15.27
CA ALA A 85 16.20 -2.01 15.47
C ALA A 85 17.57 -1.59 14.89
N SER A 86 18.57 -2.46 14.93
CA SER A 86 19.90 -2.21 14.36
C SER A 86 19.86 -2.14 12.84
N TYR A 87 19.12 -3.05 12.19
CA TYR A 87 18.95 -3.05 10.74
C TYR A 87 18.24 -1.77 10.26
N VAL A 88 17.11 -1.43 10.88
CA VAL A 88 16.37 -0.18 10.59
C VAL A 88 17.26 1.04 10.77
N LYS A 89 18.04 1.08 11.85
CA LYS A 89 18.97 2.18 12.11
C LYS A 89 20.04 2.29 11.01
N SER A 90 20.63 1.18 10.58
CA SER A 90 21.63 1.17 9.51
C SER A 90 21.09 1.74 8.19
N LEU A 91 19.89 1.30 7.80
CA LEU A 91 19.18 1.82 6.63
C LEU A 91 18.85 3.32 6.77
N ALA A 92 18.33 3.73 7.93
CA ALA A 92 17.98 5.11 8.23
C ALA A 92 19.19 6.04 8.18
N ASP A 93 20.31 5.62 8.76
CA ASP A 93 21.55 6.40 8.75
C ASP A 93 22.08 6.56 7.31
N THR A 94 22.00 5.50 6.51
CA THR A 94 22.37 5.52 5.08
C THR A 94 21.48 6.50 4.30
N PHE A 95 20.17 6.40 4.49
CA PHE A 95 19.19 7.25 3.82
C PHE A 95 19.33 8.73 4.21
N ARG A 96 19.63 9.01 5.48
CA ARG A 96 19.83 10.38 5.95
C ARG A 96 21.16 10.97 5.45
N ARG A 97 22.26 10.20 5.47
CA ARG A 97 23.56 10.63 4.93
C ARG A 97 23.50 10.94 3.45
N SER A 98 22.67 10.20 2.70
CA SER A 98 22.46 10.46 1.27
C SER A 98 21.50 11.63 0.98
N LYS A 99 21.08 12.39 2.01
CA LYS A 99 20.08 13.46 1.90
C LYS A 99 18.75 12.96 1.33
N TYR A 100 18.28 11.82 1.85
CA TYR A 100 17.00 11.21 1.48
C TYR A 100 16.93 10.74 0.02
N ASP A 101 18.04 10.24 -0.54
CA ASP A 101 18.04 9.58 -1.85
C ASP A 101 17.44 8.16 -1.76
N MET A 102 16.28 7.98 -2.39
CA MET A 102 15.55 6.71 -2.41
C MET A 102 16.32 5.59 -3.12
N LYS A 103 17.07 5.89 -4.19
CA LYS A 103 17.84 4.87 -4.92
C LYS A 103 18.93 4.28 -4.02
N ILE A 104 19.55 5.12 -3.20
CA ILE A 104 20.56 4.69 -2.24
C ILE A 104 19.92 3.82 -1.14
N LEU A 105 18.76 4.21 -0.60
CA LEU A 105 18.05 3.39 0.39
C LEU A 105 17.66 2.01 -0.19
N MET A 106 17.05 1.98 -1.37
CA MET A 106 16.63 0.73 -2.01
C MET A 106 17.83 -0.17 -2.35
N ARG A 107 18.95 0.41 -2.79
CA ARG A 107 20.19 -0.36 -2.98
C ARG A 107 20.64 -0.98 -1.66
N ALA A 108 20.69 -0.21 -0.58
CA ALA A 108 21.10 -0.72 0.73
C ALA A 108 20.21 -1.88 1.21
N VAL A 109 18.91 -1.81 0.95
CA VAL A 109 17.95 -2.87 1.25
C VAL A 109 18.25 -4.13 0.44
N PHE A 110 18.31 -4.03 -0.89
CA PHE A 110 18.46 -5.21 -1.77
C PHE A 110 19.87 -5.82 -1.76
N THR A 111 20.87 -5.12 -1.23
CA THR A 111 22.22 -5.66 -1.00
C THR A 111 22.49 -5.99 0.46
N SER A 112 21.48 -5.96 1.33
CA SER A 112 21.65 -6.29 2.75
C SER A 112 21.72 -7.80 2.96
N PRO A 113 22.49 -8.28 3.96
CA PRO A 113 22.43 -9.67 4.40
C PRO A 113 21.02 -10.10 4.83
N GLU A 114 20.25 -9.19 5.42
CA GLU A 114 18.88 -9.44 5.86
C GLU A 114 17.94 -9.74 4.69
N PHE A 115 18.15 -9.16 3.51
CA PHE A 115 17.32 -9.40 2.32
C PHE A 115 17.55 -10.79 1.71
N SER A 116 18.79 -11.28 1.68
CA SER A 116 19.11 -12.59 1.13
C SER A 116 19.15 -13.71 2.18
N ALA A 117 18.79 -13.43 3.43
CA ALA A 117 18.75 -14.43 4.48
C ALA A 117 17.60 -15.42 4.26
N ASP A 118 17.83 -16.70 4.58
CA ASP A 118 16.81 -17.75 4.48
C ASP A 118 15.52 -17.40 5.26
N ALA A 119 15.67 -16.73 6.41
CA ALA A 119 14.54 -16.27 7.22
C ALA A 119 13.68 -15.18 6.54
N GLY A 120 14.22 -14.48 5.53
CA GLY A 120 13.50 -13.49 4.73
C GLY A 120 12.74 -14.12 3.56
N TYR A 121 13.18 -15.28 3.07
CA TYR A 121 12.58 -15.94 1.92
C TYR A 121 11.11 -16.31 2.16
N ARG A 122 10.21 -15.76 1.33
CA ARG A 122 8.75 -15.95 1.42
C ARG A 122 8.18 -15.70 2.82
N SER A 123 8.80 -14.79 3.57
CA SER A 123 8.42 -14.49 4.96
C SER A 123 7.31 -13.44 5.07
N LEU A 124 7.00 -12.75 3.98
CA LEU A 124 6.02 -11.67 3.95
C LEU A 124 4.71 -12.14 3.35
N VAL A 125 3.61 -11.62 3.87
CA VAL A 125 2.27 -11.83 3.29
C VAL A 125 1.98 -10.67 2.33
N LYS A 126 1.61 -11.00 1.10
CA LYS A 126 1.16 -10.02 0.09
C LYS A 126 -0.02 -9.22 0.65
N SER A 127 -0.05 -7.93 0.36
CA SER A 127 -1.28 -7.14 0.50
C SER A 127 -2.36 -7.64 -0.46
N PRO A 128 -3.66 -7.37 -0.17
CA PRO A 128 -4.74 -7.74 -1.08
C PRO A 128 -4.52 -7.31 -2.53
N VAL A 129 -4.03 -6.09 -2.75
CA VAL A 129 -3.74 -5.59 -4.10
C VAL A 129 -2.58 -6.34 -4.75
N GLU A 130 -1.50 -6.64 -4.01
CA GLU A 130 -0.39 -7.45 -4.54
C GLU A 130 -0.85 -8.85 -4.91
N PHE A 131 -1.66 -9.50 -4.08
CA PHE A 131 -2.26 -10.81 -4.38
C PHE A 131 -3.06 -10.77 -5.69
N MET A 132 -3.96 -9.80 -5.83
CA MET A 132 -4.84 -9.69 -6.99
C MET A 132 -4.09 -9.34 -8.27
N VAL A 133 -3.15 -8.38 -8.21
CA VAL A 133 -2.32 -7.98 -9.36
C VAL A 133 -1.38 -9.11 -9.76
N HIS A 134 -0.80 -9.83 -8.79
CA HIS A 134 0.01 -11.02 -9.06
C HIS A 134 -0.82 -12.09 -9.78
N GLY A 135 -2.03 -12.38 -9.31
CA GLY A 135 -2.96 -13.31 -9.97
C GLY A 135 -3.28 -12.90 -11.41
N ALA A 136 -3.56 -11.62 -11.65
CA ALA A 136 -3.82 -11.10 -13.00
C ALA A 136 -2.62 -11.27 -13.94
N ARG A 137 -1.40 -11.03 -13.44
CA ARG A 137 -0.17 -11.25 -14.21
C ARG A 137 0.09 -12.72 -14.46
N ALA A 138 -0.06 -13.57 -13.45
CA ALA A 138 0.17 -15.02 -13.55
C ALA A 138 -0.79 -15.70 -14.53
N LEU A 139 -2.05 -15.23 -14.59
CA LEU A 139 -3.04 -15.71 -15.56
C LEU A 139 -2.94 -15.04 -16.94
N GLU A 140 -2.06 -14.06 -17.12
CA GLU A 140 -1.94 -13.26 -18.34
C GLU A 140 -3.23 -12.51 -18.72
N VAL A 141 -4.02 -12.08 -17.74
CA VAL A 141 -5.30 -11.38 -17.94
C VAL A 141 -5.21 -9.92 -17.44
N PRO A 142 -4.68 -9.00 -18.26
CA PRO A 142 -4.59 -7.58 -17.88
C PRO A 142 -5.97 -6.90 -17.72
N SER A 143 -7.04 -7.52 -18.25
CA SER A 143 -8.41 -7.01 -18.16
C SER A 143 -9.06 -7.19 -16.78
N LEU A 144 -8.39 -7.84 -15.81
CA LEU A 144 -8.93 -8.01 -14.45
C LEU A 144 -9.04 -6.70 -13.65
N SER A 145 -8.57 -5.56 -14.16
CA SER A 145 -8.56 -4.28 -13.42
C SER A 145 -9.89 -3.92 -12.76
N LYS A 146 -11.03 -4.15 -13.44
CA LYS A 146 -12.37 -3.93 -12.86
C LYS A 146 -12.69 -4.89 -11.70
N LEU A 147 -12.30 -6.16 -11.84
CA LEU A 147 -12.47 -7.15 -10.78
C LEU A 147 -11.59 -6.80 -9.57
N ILE A 148 -10.33 -6.43 -9.80
CA ILE A 148 -9.39 -6.00 -8.75
C ILE A 148 -9.97 -4.81 -7.97
N ALA A 149 -10.47 -3.79 -8.69
CA ALA A 149 -11.07 -2.62 -8.06
C ALA A 149 -12.33 -2.95 -7.24
N GLY A 150 -13.16 -3.90 -7.72
CA GLY A 150 -14.38 -4.32 -7.03
C GLY A 150 -14.16 -5.28 -5.86
N SER A 151 -13.14 -6.13 -5.91
CA SER A 151 -12.86 -7.14 -4.88
C SER A 151 -12.03 -6.62 -3.71
N GLY A 152 -11.29 -5.52 -3.88
CA GLY A 152 -10.38 -5.00 -2.85
C GLY A 152 -11.06 -4.67 -1.52
N SER A 153 -12.27 -4.13 -1.53
CA SER A 153 -13.01 -3.77 -0.32
C SER A 153 -13.35 -4.97 0.57
N GLY A 154 -13.70 -6.13 -0.02
CA GLY A 154 -13.94 -7.37 0.73
C GLY A 154 -12.70 -7.87 1.47
N MET A 155 -11.51 -7.56 0.96
CA MET A 155 -10.22 -7.88 1.59
C MET A 155 -9.67 -6.73 2.46
N GLY A 156 -10.43 -5.66 2.67
CA GLY A 156 -10.04 -4.53 3.51
C GLY A 156 -9.11 -3.51 2.85
N GLN A 157 -8.96 -3.55 1.52
CA GLN A 157 -8.10 -2.62 0.76
C GLN A 157 -8.81 -2.07 -0.48
N SER A 158 -9.57 -0.99 -0.30
CA SER A 158 -10.13 -0.18 -1.40
C SER A 158 -9.04 0.68 -2.04
N LEU A 159 -8.88 0.63 -3.37
CA LEU A 159 -7.86 1.43 -4.05
C LEU A 159 -8.08 2.93 -3.82
N PHE A 160 -7.00 3.64 -3.49
CA PHE A 160 -6.97 5.09 -3.22
C PHE A 160 -7.77 5.55 -1.98
N ASP A 161 -8.21 4.62 -1.13
CA ASP A 161 -9.02 4.91 0.06
C ASP A 161 -8.44 4.23 1.31
N PRO A 162 -7.25 4.68 1.79
CA PRO A 162 -6.65 4.13 3.00
C PRO A 162 -7.46 4.50 4.24
N PRO A 163 -7.50 3.64 5.27
CA PRO A 163 -8.31 3.87 6.47
C PRO A 163 -7.86 5.10 7.27
N ASP A 164 -6.58 5.45 7.21
CA ASP A 164 -6.01 6.62 7.86
C ASP A 164 -4.71 7.09 7.16
N VAL A 165 -4.09 8.13 7.72
CA VAL A 165 -2.83 8.71 7.22
C VAL A 165 -1.62 7.77 7.33
N ASN A 166 -1.69 6.69 8.11
CA ASN A 166 -0.66 5.67 8.22
C ASN A 166 -0.75 4.62 7.09
N GLY A 167 -1.89 4.55 6.40
CA GLY A 167 -2.14 3.66 5.26
C GLY A 167 -2.76 2.32 5.68
N TRP A 168 -2.66 1.31 4.83
CA TRP A 168 -3.10 -0.04 5.19
C TRP A 168 -2.10 -0.73 6.11
N PRO A 169 -2.57 -1.50 7.11
CA PRO A 169 -1.76 -2.46 7.83
C PRO A 169 -1.02 -3.43 6.89
N ASN A 170 0.18 -3.89 7.29
CA ASN A 170 1.05 -4.73 6.46
C ASN A 170 0.99 -6.21 6.88
N ASN A 171 1.43 -7.10 5.98
CA ASN A 171 1.57 -8.54 6.21
C ASN A 171 0.25 -9.21 6.65
N GLU A 172 0.27 -10.01 7.71
CA GLU A 172 -0.82 -10.88 8.12
C GLU A 172 -2.08 -10.14 8.63
N SER A 173 -2.02 -8.81 8.77
CA SER A 173 -3.07 -8.00 9.39
C SER A 173 -4.45 -8.08 8.71
N TRP A 174 -4.49 -8.42 7.42
CA TRP A 174 -5.76 -8.58 6.69
C TRP A 174 -6.26 -10.02 6.69
N ILE A 175 -5.47 -10.98 7.19
CA ILE A 175 -5.82 -12.40 7.15
C ILE A 175 -6.83 -12.71 8.25
N SER A 176 -8.01 -13.14 7.82
CA SER A 176 -9.12 -13.57 8.67
C SER A 176 -10.01 -14.58 7.94
N SER A 177 -10.88 -15.28 8.67
CA SER A 177 -11.86 -16.22 8.09
C SER A 177 -12.73 -15.56 7.02
N ASN A 178 -13.09 -14.28 7.17
CA ASN A 178 -13.84 -13.55 6.15
C ASN A 178 -13.03 -13.34 4.86
N THR A 179 -11.78 -12.86 4.99
CA THR A 179 -10.94 -12.60 3.82
C THR A 179 -10.53 -13.86 3.05
N VAL A 180 -10.56 -15.04 3.68
CA VAL A 180 -10.37 -16.31 2.96
C VAL A 180 -11.44 -16.48 1.89
N VAL A 181 -12.71 -16.21 2.24
CA VAL A 181 -13.84 -16.32 1.30
C VAL A 181 -13.67 -15.32 0.16
N GLU A 182 -13.27 -14.09 0.47
CA GLU A 182 -13.06 -13.05 -0.56
C GLU A 182 -11.89 -13.37 -1.50
N ARG A 183 -10.82 -14.00 -1.01
CA ARG A 183 -9.73 -14.52 -1.86
C ARG A 183 -10.23 -15.61 -2.81
N VAL A 184 -11.05 -16.55 -2.31
CA VAL A 184 -11.65 -17.62 -3.12
C VAL A 184 -12.61 -17.04 -4.18
N ASN A 185 -13.42 -16.05 -3.80
CA ASN A 185 -14.31 -15.34 -4.73
C ASN A 185 -13.51 -14.63 -5.83
N PHE A 186 -12.43 -13.94 -5.47
CA PHE A 186 -11.54 -13.30 -6.43
C PHE A 186 -10.91 -14.33 -7.38
N ALA A 187 -10.34 -15.43 -6.86
CA ALA A 187 -9.73 -16.47 -7.70
C ALA A 187 -10.74 -17.07 -8.68
N THR A 188 -11.96 -17.36 -8.21
CA THR A 188 -13.06 -17.86 -9.04
C THR A 188 -13.43 -16.87 -10.14
N GLY A 189 -13.61 -15.60 -9.78
CA GLY A 189 -13.92 -14.52 -10.73
C GLY A 189 -12.81 -14.26 -11.73
N ALA A 190 -11.54 -14.32 -11.31
CA ALA A 190 -10.38 -14.14 -12.15
C ALA A 190 -10.31 -15.23 -13.23
N LEU A 191 -10.47 -16.50 -12.82
CA LEU A 191 -10.51 -17.63 -13.76
C LEU A 191 -11.72 -17.57 -14.70
N ALA A 192 -12.85 -17.02 -14.26
CA ALA A 192 -14.03 -16.82 -15.12
C ALA A 192 -13.78 -15.80 -16.24
N GLN A 193 -12.83 -14.88 -16.08
CA GLN A 193 -12.50 -13.88 -17.09
C GLN A 193 -11.44 -14.33 -18.10
N VAL A 194 -10.79 -15.48 -17.88
CA VAL A 194 -9.86 -16.05 -18.85
C VAL A 194 -10.64 -16.53 -20.07
N LYS A 195 -10.38 -15.91 -21.23
CA LYS A 195 -10.97 -16.29 -22.51
C LYS A 195 -9.97 -17.18 -23.27
N GLY A 196 -10.20 -18.48 -23.27
CA GLY A 196 -9.35 -19.45 -23.98
C GLY A 196 -8.56 -20.36 -23.03
N SER A 197 -7.41 -20.84 -23.51
CA SER A 197 -6.52 -21.70 -22.73
C SER A 197 -5.85 -20.92 -21.60
N LEU A 198 -5.81 -21.52 -20.42
CA LEU A 198 -4.99 -21.03 -19.31
C LEU A 198 -3.50 -21.25 -19.63
N PRO A 199 -2.59 -20.40 -19.12
CA PRO A 199 -1.17 -20.74 -19.10
C PRO A 199 -0.94 -22.06 -18.35
N SER A 200 0.15 -22.77 -18.65
CA SER A 200 0.47 -24.05 -18.01
C SER A 200 0.50 -23.91 -16.48
N PRO A 201 -0.34 -24.64 -15.73
CA PRO A 201 -0.31 -24.60 -14.27
C PRO A 201 1.01 -25.15 -13.70
N LEU A 202 1.66 -26.09 -14.39
CA LEU A 202 2.95 -26.64 -13.97
C LEU A 202 4.06 -25.58 -14.06
N ASP A 203 4.08 -24.82 -15.16
CA ASP A 203 5.03 -23.72 -15.31
C ASP A 203 4.77 -22.63 -14.27
N ALA A 204 3.51 -22.40 -13.92
CA ALA A 204 3.14 -21.44 -12.88
C ALA A 204 3.65 -21.83 -11.49
N VAL A 205 3.68 -23.12 -11.14
CA VAL A 205 4.28 -23.59 -9.89
C VAL A 205 5.76 -23.21 -9.83
N HIS A 206 6.49 -23.37 -10.93
CA HIS A 206 7.90 -22.98 -10.98
C HIS A 206 8.11 -21.46 -11.02
N HIS A 207 7.35 -20.73 -11.83
CA HIS A 207 7.58 -19.29 -12.03
C HIS A 207 6.96 -18.39 -10.95
N GLN A 208 5.87 -18.80 -10.31
CA GLN A 208 5.14 -17.99 -9.34
C GLN A 208 5.36 -18.46 -7.90
N LEU A 209 5.67 -19.73 -7.71
CA LEU A 209 5.85 -20.36 -6.40
C LEU A 209 7.27 -20.90 -6.18
N ASP A 210 8.20 -20.67 -7.11
CA ASP A 210 9.59 -21.14 -7.05
C ASP A 210 9.70 -22.68 -6.92
N GLY A 211 8.68 -23.43 -7.35
CA GLY A 211 8.61 -24.88 -7.14
C GLY A 211 8.27 -25.29 -5.70
N VAL A 212 7.94 -24.35 -4.82
CA VAL A 212 7.61 -24.61 -3.42
C VAL A 212 6.12 -24.87 -3.27
N LEU A 213 5.78 -26.11 -2.89
CA LEU A 213 4.43 -26.51 -2.52
C LEU A 213 4.48 -27.32 -1.21
N SER A 214 3.60 -27.00 -0.27
CA SER A 214 3.33 -27.85 0.88
C SER A 214 2.76 -29.20 0.42
N PRO A 215 2.91 -30.26 1.23
CA PRO A 215 2.36 -31.58 0.90
C PRO A 215 0.86 -31.54 0.60
N GLN A 216 0.10 -30.69 1.31
CA GLN A 216 -1.33 -30.52 1.13
C GLN A 216 -1.65 -29.85 -0.22
N THR A 217 -1.00 -28.72 -0.53
CA THR A 217 -1.21 -28.04 -1.82
C THR A 217 -0.81 -28.93 -2.98
N ALA A 218 0.33 -29.64 -2.89
CA ALA A 218 0.79 -30.56 -3.92
C ALA A 218 -0.18 -31.73 -4.14
N SER A 219 -0.72 -32.31 -3.07
CA SER A 219 -1.69 -33.39 -3.15
C SER A 219 -2.98 -32.94 -3.85
N LEU A 220 -3.52 -31.78 -3.47
CA LEU A 220 -4.71 -31.20 -4.12
C LEU A 220 -4.44 -30.88 -5.59
N PHE A 221 -3.29 -30.28 -5.89
CA PHE A 221 -2.91 -29.89 -7.24
C PHE A 221 -2.80 -31.11 -8.18
N ASN A 222 -2.20 -32.21 -7.69
CA ASN A 222 -2.06 -33.44 -8.45
C ASN A 222 -3.39 -34.19 -8.66
N GLN A 223 -4.34 -34.05 -7.73
CA GLN A 223 -5.67 -34.65 -7.82
C GLN A 223 -6.68 -33.81 -8.62
N ALA A 224 -6.32 -32.58 -8.99
CA ALA A 224 -7.19 -31.68 -9.73
C ALA A 224 -7.56 -32.27 -11.11
N ALA A 225 -8.86 -32.21 -11.43
CA ALA A 225 -9.41 -32.80 -12.65
C ALA A 225 -8.95 -32.10 -13.94
N ASP A 226 -8.68 -30.79 -13.87
CA ASP A 226 -8.28 -29.98 -15.02
C ASP A 226 -7.35 -28.82 -14.61
N ASP A 227 -6.84 -28.10 -15.59
CA ASP A 227 -5.92 -26.97 -15.38
C ASP A 227 -6.59 -25.79 -14.68
N ARG A 228 -7.91 -25.65 -14.80
CA ARG A 228 -8.66 -24.59 -14.12
C ARG A 228 -8.71 -24.85 -12.62
N ALA A 229 -8.94 -26.10 -12.21
CA ALA A 229 -8.86 -26.53 -10.82
C ALA A 229 -7.42 -26.41 -10.27
N ARG A 230 -6.40 -26.75 -11.06
CA ARG A 230 -4.99 -26.53 -10.68
C ARG A 230 -4.68 -25.07 -10.40
N TRP A 231 -5.11 -24.18 -11.30
CA TRP A 231 -4.96 -22.74 -11.09
C TRP A 231 -5.73 -22.22 -9.89
N PHE A 232 -6.95 -22.71 -9.68
CA PHE A 232 -7.73 -22.34 -8.49
C PHE A 232 -6.97 -22.71 -7.21
N ILE A 233 -6.44 -23.94 -7.13
CA ILE A 233 -5.63 -24.40 -6.00
C ILE A 233 -4.38 -23.53 -5.85
N ALA A 234 -3.66 -23.26 -6.93
CA ALA A 234 -2.46 -22.42 -6.90
C ALA A 234 -2.78 -21.01 -6.35
N LEU A 235 -3.80 -20.33 -6.86
CA LEU A 235 -4.19 -18.99 -6.41
C LEU A 235 -4.72 -18.97 -4.96
N ALA A 236 -5.44 -20.01 -4.54
CA ALA A 236 -5.98 -20.12 -3.19
C ALA A 236 -4.96 -20.61 -2.16
N SER A 237 -3.79 -21.10 -2.61
CA SER A 237 -2.77 -21.70 -1.76
C SER A 237 -2.10 -20.67 -0.83
N PRO A 238 -1.65 -21.07 0.38
CA PRO A 238 -0.81 -20.23 1.23
C PRO A 238 0.44 -19.74 0.52
N GLU A 239 1.06 -20.59 -0.29
CA GLU A 239 2.30 -20.30 -1.00
C GLU A 239 2.10 -19.09 -1.91
N PHE A 240 1.00 -19.01 -2.66
CA PHE A 240 0.73 -17.86 -3.54
C PHE A 240 0.50 -16.54 -2.80
N GLN A 241 0.15 -16.59 -1.50
CA GLN A 241 -0.02 -15.41 -0.65
C GLN A 241 1.31 -14.84 -0.14
N LEU A 242 2.39 -15.61 -0.21
CA LEU A 242 3.70 -15.22 0.33
C LEU A 242 4.56 -14.52 -0.72
N LYS A 243 5.40 -13.57 -0.31
CA LYS A 243 6.41 -12.90 -1.14
C LYS A 243 7.74 -12.81 -0.41
#